data_AF-M0NCQ8-F1
#
_entry.id   AF-M0NCQ8-F1
#
_cell.length_a   1.000
_cell.length_b   1.000
_cell.length_c   1.000
_cell.angle_alpha   90.00
_cell.angle_beta   90.00
_cell.angle_gamma   90.00
#
_symmetry.space_group_name_H-M   'P 1'
#
loop_
_entity.id
_entity.type
_entity.pdbx_description
1 polymer ?
#
loop_
_entity_poly.entity_id
_entity_poly.type
_entity_poly.pdbx_seq_one_letter_code
_entity_poly.pdbx_strand_id
1 'polypeptide(L)' 'AVPVASTFDLGYLRQIRRPIHKRTEVTLALGTDSPLLVAFDIADGAGHVEYSIAPVIATDDDESDE' A
#
# COMPACT_ATOMS: atom_id res chain seq x y z
N ALA A 1 18.02 3.98 14.94
CA ALA A 1 16.62 4.04 14.50
C ALA A 1 16.00 2.69 14.81
N VAL A 2 14.79 2.66 15.38
CA VAL A 2 14.06 1.41 15.59
C VAL A 2 13.46 0.99 14.24
N PRO A 3 13.64 -0.25 13.77
CA PRO A 3 13.00 -0.70 12.55
C PRO A 3 11.48 -0.75 12.77
N VAL A 4 10.72 -0.22 11.83
CA VAL A 4 9.25 -0.26 11.85
C VAL A 4 8.76 -1.08 10.68
N ALA A 5 7.74 -1.91 10.92
CA ALA A 5 7.12 -2.77 9.93
C ALA A 5 5.60 -2.64 10.01
N SER A 6 4.94 -2.70 8.85
CA SER A 6 3.48 -2.66 8.73
C SER A 6 3.02 -3.75 7.77
N THR A 7 1.90 -4.41 8.08
CA THR A 7 1.33 -5.49 7.26
C THR A 7 0.14 -4.99 6.48
N PHE A 8 0.07 -5.33 5.18
CA PHE A 8 -1.03 -4.93 4.29
C PHE A 8 -1.56 -6.13 3.52
N ASP A 9 -2.88 -6.20 3.32
CA ASP A 9 -3.50 -7.24 2.50
C ASP A 9 -3.27 -6.98 1.00
N LEU A 10 -2.56 -7.92 0.35
CA LEU A 10 -2.28 -7.92 -1.08
C LEU A 10 -3.54 -8.03 -1.96
N GLY A 11 -4.68 -8.44 -1.39
CA GLY A 11 -5.99 -8.43 -2.04
C GLY A 11 -6.40 -7.02 -2.48
N TYR A 12 -6.22 -6.02 -1.61
CA TYR A 12 -6.52 -4.62 -1.95
C TYR A 12 -5.60 -4.10 -3.05
N LEU A 13 -4.29 -4.35 -2.92
CA LEU A 13 -3.29 -3.93 -3.92
C LEU A 13 -3.56 -4.56 -5.30
N ARG A 14 -4.03 -5.81 -5.35
CA ARG A 14 -4.42 -6.47 -6.61
C ARG A 14 -5.59 -5.80 -7.30
N GLN A 15 -6.54 -5.25 -6.56
CA GLN A 15 -7.68 -4.52 -7.14
C GLN A 15 -7.24 -3.15 -7.67
N ILE A 16 -6.41 -2.42 -6.90
CA ILE A 16 -5.86 -1.10 -7.27
C ILE A 16 -4.98 -1.17 -8.51
N ARG A 17 -4.24 -2.27 -8.70
CA ARG A 17 -3.41 -2.45 -9.91
C ARG A 17 -4.22 -2.52 -11.21
N ARG A 18 -5.49 -2.94 -11.17
CA ARG A 18 -6.29 -3.19 -12.40
C ARG A 18 -6.37 -1.99 -13.36
N PRO A 19 -6.67 -0.77 -12.90
CA PRO A 19 -6.68 0.42 -13.76
C PRO A 19 -5.29 0.94 -14.16
N ILE A 20 -4.21 0.48 -13.55
CA ILE A 20 -2.86 1.02 -13.77
C ILE A 20 -2.24 0.39 -15.02
N HIS A 21 -1.85 1.21 -15.99
CA HIS A 21 -1.17 0.73 -17.19
C HIS A 21 0.23 0.20 -16.83
N LYS A 22 0.73 -0.83 -17.53
CA LYS A 22 1.99 -1.53 -17.17
C LYS A 22 3.25 -0.63 -17.12
N ARG A 23 3.21 0.55 -17.73
CA ARG A 23 4.32 1.51 -17.80
C ARG A 23 4.12 2.74 -16.91
N THR A 24 3.02 2.79 -16.17
CA THR A 24 2.74 3.89 -15.25
C THR A 24 3.67 3.78 -14.05
N GLU A 25 4.39 4.86 -13.76
CA GLU A 25 5.14 5.00 -12.52
C GLU A 25 4.16 5.13 -11.35
N VAL A 26 4.44 4.39 -10.27
CA VAL A 26 3.59 4.37 -9.08
C VAL A 26 4.46 4.75 -7.89
N THR A 27 4.01 5.75 -7.14
CA THR A 27 4.65 6.17 -5.89
C THR A 27 3.97 5.46 -4.72
N LEU A 28 4.78 4.81 -3.88
CA LEU A 28 4.34 4.19 -2.63
C LEU A 28 4.92 4.96 -1.45
N ALA A 29 4.07 5.50 -0.58
CA ALA A 29 4.51 6.08 0.68
C ALA A 29 4.10 5.17 1.84
N LEU A 30 5.11 4.56 2.48
CA LEU A 30 4.95 3.66 3.61
C LEU A 30 5.01 4.48 4.91
N GLY A 31 3.85 4.63 5.57
CA GLY A 31 3.77 5.21 6.90
C GLY A 31 4.01 4.15 7.99
N THR A 32 4.52 4.58 9.15
CA THR A 32 4.64 3.73 10.35
C THR A 32 3.30 3.56 11.06
N ASP A 33 2.56 4.67 11.19
CA ASP A 33 1.27 4.77 11.88
C ASP A 33 0.20 5.42 10.98
N SER A 34 0.48 5.50 9.68
CA SER A 34 -0.37 6.14 8.68
C SER A 34 -0.69 5.16 7.55
N PRO A 35 -1.83 5.32 6.87
CA PRO A 35 -2.17 4.50 5.71
C PRO A 35 -1.05 4.49 4.66
N LEU A 36 -0.87 3.34 4.01
CA LEU A 36 -0.07 3.27 2.79
C LEU A 36 -0.75 4.12 1.72
N LEU A 37 0.00 5.07 1.16
CA LEU A 37 -0.45 5.85 0.01
C LEU A 37 0.08 5.23 -1.29
N VAL A 38 -0.82 5.04 -2.24
CA VAL A 38 -0.51 4.62 -3.61
C VAL A 38 -0.96 5.72 -4.56
N ALA A 39 0.00 6.39 -5.19
CA ALA A 39 -0.25 7.52 -6.08
C ALA A 39 0.28 7.27 -7.49
N PHE A 40 -0.48 7.67 -8.50
CA PHE A 40 -0.04 7.63 -9.90
C PHE A 40 -0.83 8.62 -10.76
N ASP A 41 -0.21 9.03 -11.86
CA ASP A 41 -0.83 9.88 -12.85
C ASP A 41 -1.49 9.07 -13.97
N ILE A 42 -2.55 9.64 -14.53
CA ILE A 42 -3.30 9.10 -15.68
C ILE A 42 -3.36 10.14 -16.79
N ALA A 43 -3.67 9.68 -18.01
CA ALA A 43 -3.79 10.53 -19.19
C ALA A 43 -2.59 11.48 -19.38
N ASP A 44 -1.38 10.92 -19.30
CA ASP A 44 -0.10 11.64 -19.43
C ASP A 44 0.03 12.88 -18.51
N GLY A 45 -0.44 12.75 -17.27
CA GLY A 45 -0.38 13.81 -16.25
C GLY A 45 -1.64 14.68 -16.17
N ALA A 46 -2.66 14.43 -17.00
CA ALA A 46 -3.92 15.19 -16.96
C ALA A 46 -4.85 14.79 -15.81
N GLY A 47 -4.53 13.75 -15.05
CA GLY A 47 -5.24 13.37 -13.83
C GLY A 47 -4.33 12.69 -12.83
N HIS A 48 -4.67 12.84 -11.55
CA HIS A 48 -3.94 12.26 -10.42
C HIS A 48 -4.87 11.34 -9.62
N VAL A 49 -4.39 10.15 -9.28
CA VAL A 49 -5.13 9.17 -8.48
C VAL A 49 -4.34 8.86 -7.22
N GLU A 50 -5.00 8.92 -6.07
CA GLU A 50 -4.45 8.55 -4.77
C GLU A 50 -5.36 7.53 -4.08
N TYR A 51 -4.76 6.44 -3.60
CA TYR A 51 -5.42 5.46 -2.74
C TYR A 51 -4.75 5.42 -1.37
N SER A 52 -5.56 5.43 -0.31
CA SER A 52 -5.12 5.26 1.07
C SER A 52 -5.55 3.89 1.58
N ILE A 53 -4.57 3.06 1.95
CA ILE A 53 -4.79 1.69 2.41
C ILE A 53 -4.37 1.60 3.87
N ALA A 54 -5.34 1.36 4.75
CA ALA A 54 -5.04 1.16 6.16
C ALA A 54 -4.21 -0.13 6.36
N PRO A 55 -3.21 -0.12 7.26
CA PRO A 55 -2.51 -1.33 7.65
C PRO A 55 -3.46 -2.29 8.37
N VAL A 56 -3.19 -3.59 8.23
CA VAL A 56 -3.84 -4.62 9.03
C VAL A 56 -3.21 -4.59 10.41
N ILE A 57 -4.03 -4.56 11.46
CA ILE A 57 -3.55 -4.75 12.83
C ILE A 57 -3.19 -6.23 12.94
N ALA A 58 -1.89 -6.56 12.99
CA ALA A 58 -1.47 -7.88 13.42
C ALA A 58 -1.79 -7.98 14.92
N THR A 59 -2.68 -8.89 15.29
CA THR A 59 -2.76 -9.36 16.67
C THR A 59 -1.59 -10.30 16.89
N ASP A 60 -0.79 -10.08 17.93
CA ASP A 60 0.38 -10.88 18.36
C ASP A 60 0.00 -12.33 18.77
N ASP A 61 -0.73 -13.07 17.94
CA ASP A 61 -1.16 -14.46 18.21
C ASP A 61 -0.39 -15.50 17.36
N ASP A 62 0.80 -15.15 16.86
CA ASP A 62 1.74 -16.09 16.20
C ASP A 62 3.01 -16.31 17.04
N GLU A 63 2.92 -16.22 18.37
CA GLU A 63 3.89 -16.84 19.29
C GLU A 63 3.23 -18.04 19.97
N SER A 64 3.00 -19.12 19.22
CA SER A 64 2.76 -20.46 19.75
C SER A 64 3.10 -21.49 18.68
N ASP A 65 4.39 -21.73 18.46
CA ASP A 65 4.87 -23.05 18.09
C ASP A 65 6.17 -23.31 18.84
N GLU A 66 6.09 -24.25 19.78
CA GLU A 66 7.15 -24.83 20.60
C GLU A 66 8.12 -25.68 19.76
#